data_AF-A0A2V8PLT4-F1
#
_entry.id   AF-A0A2V8PLT4-F1
#
_cell.length_a   1.000
_cell.length_b   1.000
_cell.length_c   1.000
_cell.angle_alpha   90.00
_cell.angle_beta   90.00
_cell.angle_gamma   90.00
#
_symmetry.space_group_name_H-M   'P 1'
#
loop_
_entity.id
_entity.type
_entity.pdbx_description
1 polymer ?
#
loop_
_entity_poly.entity_id
_entity_poly.type
_entity_poly.pdbx_seq_one_letter_code
_entity_poly.pdbx_strand_id
1 'polypeptide(L)'
;MDWRVMLTTFGIIVLAEMGDKTQIAAMTMAAEKKRPWEVFIAASLALAAVSAIGVVVGSTLSHLLPLLWIKRAAGAAFIVIGVLVLLGKF
;
A
#
# COMPACT_ATOMS: atom_id res chain seq x y z
N MET A 1 17.07 18.08 8.67
CA MET A 1 16.25 17.41 7.64
C MET A 1 16.47 18.16 6.34
N ASP A 2 17.02 17.50 5.32
CA ASP A 2 17.21 18.13 4.01
C ASP A 2 15.85 18.35 3.35
N TRP A 3 15.37 19.59 3.35
CA TRP A 3 14.06 19.96 2.79
C TRP A 3 13.91 19.55 1.32
N ARG A 4 15.04 19.54 0.59
CA ARG A 4 15.13 19.02 -0.78
C ARG A 4 14.74 17.55 -0.87
N VAL A 5 15.26 16.70 0.02
CA VAL A 5 14.96 15.26 0.06
C VAL A 5 13.49 15.01 0.41
N MET A 6 12.94 15.80 1.34
CA MET A 6 11.53 15.69 1.71
C MET A 6 10.61 15.98 0.52
N LEU A 7 10.83 17.11 -0.17
CA LEU A 7 9.99 17.51 -1.31
C LEU A 7 10.14 16.57 -2.51
N THR A 8 11.35 16.13 -2.83
CA THR A 8 11.56 15.19 -3.95
C THR A 8 10.95 13.83 -3.65
N THR A 9 11.14 13.30 -2.44
CA THR A 9 10.57 12.00 -2.05
C THR A 9 9.05 12.07 -2.02
N PHE A 10 8.48 13.13 -1.42
CA PHE A 10 7.04 13.33 -1.40
C PHE A 10 6.46 13.41 -2.83
N GLY A 11 7.06 14.24 -3.70
CA GLY A 11 6.60 14.39 -5.08
C GLY A 11 6.65 13.09 -5.87
N ILE A 12 7.75 12.33 -5.78
CA ILE A 12 7.91 11.06 -6.48
C ILE A 12 6.89 10.03 -5.98
N ILE A 13 6.73 9.88 -4.66
CA ILE A 13 5.79 8.90 -4.09
C ILE A 13 4.35 9.27 -4.47
N VAL A 14 3.96 10.54 -4.36
CA VAL A 14 2.62 10.98 -4.77
C VAL A 14 2.37 10.63 -6.23
N LEU A 15 3.31 10.93 -7.13
CA LEU A 15 3.15 10.61 -8.55
C LEU A 15 3.12 9.10 -8.82
N ALA A 16 3.93 8.30 -8.11
CA ALA A 16 3.97 6.85 -8.27
C ALA A 16 2.69 6.17 -7.77
N GLU A 17 2.09 6.71 -6.71
CA GLU A 17 0.86 6.17 -6.09
C GLU A 17 -0.42 6.79 -6.68
N MET A 18 -0.33 7.92 -7.39
CA MET A 18 -1.48 8.63 -7.95
C MET A 18 -2.24 7.73 -8.94
N GLY A 19 -3.52 7.49 -8.63
CA GLY A 19 -4.40 6.72 -9.50
C GLY A 19 -4.50 5.23 -9.18
N ASP A 20 -3.94 4.77 -8.06
CA ASP A 20 -4.24 3.42 -7.58
C ASP A 20 -5.73 3.25 -7.25
N LYS A 21 -6.22 2.01 -7.36
CA LYS A 21 -7.61 1.61 -7.09
C LYS A 21 -8.09 2.07 -5.72
N THR A 22 -7.21 2.07 -4.72
CA THR A 22 -7.53 2.55 -3.37
C THR A 22 -7.82 4.05 -3.32
N GLN A 23 -7.05 4.86 -4.06
CA GLN A 23 -7.27 6.31 -4.16
C GLN A 23 -8.56 6.63 -4.92
N ILE A 24 -8.83 5.93 -6.02
CA ILE A 24 -10.07 6.12 -6.79
C ILE A 24 -11.28 5.78 -5.91
N ALA A 25 -11.24 4.67 -5.15
CA ALA A 25 -12.30 4.31 -4.22
C ALA A 25 -12.52 5.37 -3.13
N ALA A 26 -11.45 5.93 -2.56
CA ALA A 26 -11.55 7.00 -1.57
C ALA A 26 -12.16 8.29 -2.17
N MET A 27 -11.76 8.66 -3.40
CA MET A 27 -12.33 9.81 -4.12
C MET A 27 -13.82 9.61 -4.44
N THR A 28 -14.21 8.41 -4.90
CA THR A 28 -15.62 8.08 -5.14
C THR A 28 -16.44 8.15 -3.85
N MET A 29 -15.94 7.58 -2.74
CA MET A 29 -16.62 7.68 -1.44
C MET A 29 -16.76 9.13 -0.96
N ALA A 30 -15.73 9.96 -1.16
CA ALA A 30 -15.80 11.38 -0.83
C ALA A 30 -16.85 12.12 -1.66
N ALA A 31 -16.96 11.80 -2.96
CA ALA A 31 -17.95 12.36 -3.87
C ALA A 31 -19.38 11.91 -3.52
N GLU A 32 -19.60 10.63 -3.22
CA GLU A 32 -20.91 10.08 -2.88
C GLU A 32 -21.42 10.59 -1.53
N LYS A 33 -20.57 10.58 -0.50
CA LYS A 33 -20.96 10.97 0.86
C LYS A 33 -21.02 12.48 1.07
N LYS A 34 -20.49 13.28 0.13
CA LYS A 34 -20.36 14.75 0.23
C LYS A 34 -19.68 15.23 1.52
N ARG A 35 -18.87 14.37 2.15
CA ARG A 35 -18.17 14.61 3.43
C ARG A 35 -16.67 14.31 3.24
N PRO A 36 -15.96 15.13 2.43
CA PRO A 36 -14.58 14.81 2.00
C PRO A 36 -13.60 14.72 3.16
N TRP A 37 -13.78 15.53 4.21
CA TRP A 37 -12.85 15.56 5.34
C TRP A 37 -12.92 14.29 6.20
N GLU A 38 -14.11 13.74 6.37
CA GLU A 38 -14.31 12.51 7.15
C GLU A 38 -13.80 11.30 6.39
N VAL A 39 -14.04 11.24 5.08
CA VAL A 39 -13.49 10.19 4.22
C VAL A 39 -11.96 10.27 4.22
N PHE A 40 -11.38 11.47 4.17
CA PHE A 40 -9.93 11.65 4.26
C PHE A 40 -9.35 11.11 5.57
N ILE A 41 -9.95 11.47 6.71
CA ILE A 41 -9.49 11.00 8.03
C ILE A 41 -9.66 9.48 8.13
N ALA A 42 -10.80 8.94 7.72
CA ALA A 42 -11.08 7.50 7.77
C ALA A 42 -10.11 6.71 6.88
N ALA A 43 -9.89 7.14 5.64
CA ALA A 43 -8.95 6.51 4.73
C ALA A 43 -7.50 6.58 5.25
N SER A 44 -7.11 7.72 5.81
CA SER A 44 -5.78 7.90 6.41
C SER A 44 -5.57 6.99 7.62
N LEU A 45 -6.57 6.88 8.50
CA LEU A 45 -6.53 5.96 9.64
C LEU A 45 -6.50 4.50 9.21
N ALA A 46 -7.28 4.13 8.19
CA ALA A 46 -7.28 2.79 7.62
C ALA A 46 -5.90 2.43 7.04
N LEU A 47 -5.30 3.33 6.26
CA LEU A 47 -3.96 3.15 5.70
C LEU A 47 -2.91 3.01 6.81
N ALA A 48 -2.95 3.88 7.82
CA ALA A 48 -2.04 3.81 8.96
C ALA A 48 -2.19 2.50 9.73
N ALA A 49 -3.42 2.04 9.97
CA ALA A 49 -3.70 0.79 10.67
C ALA A 49 -3.19 -0.43 9.89
N VAL A 50 -3.51 -0.53 8.59
CA VAL A 50 -3.03 -1.63 7.74
C VAL A 50 -1.52 -1.64 7.65
N SER A 51 -0.88 -0.47 7.52
CA SER A 51 0.57 -0.35 7.49
C SER A 51 1.20 -0.78 8.81
N ALA A 52 0.64 -0.35 9.95
CA ALA A 52 1.11 -0.75 11.27
C ALA A 52 1.01 -2.25 11.48
N ILE A 53 -0.12 -2.87 11.10
CA ILE A 53 -0.29 -4.32 11.14
C ILE A 53 0.74 -5.00 10.24
N GLY A 54 0.94 -4.52 9.02
CA GLY A 54 1.94 -5.04 8.09
C GLY A 54 3.36 -5.00 8.65
N VAL A 55 3.75 -3.90 9.31
CA VAL A 55 5.06 -3.75 9.96
C VAL A 55 5.20 -4.69 11.15
N VAL A 56 4.18 -4.79 12.02
CA VAL A 56 4.22 -5.68 13.19
C VAL A 56 4.32 -7.14 12.75
N VAL A 57 3.50 -7.57 11.80
CA VAL A 57 3.53 -8.94 11.27
C VAL A 57 4.84 -9.21 10.54
N GLY A 58 5.27 -8.30 9.67
CA GLY A 58 6.49 -8.45 8.88
C GLY A 58 7.76 -8.50 9.75
N SER A 59 7.86 -7.63 10.76
CA SER A 59 8.97 -7.64 11.71
C SER A 59 9.00 -8.91 12.55
N THR A 60 7.85 -9.32 13.11
CA THR A 60 7.72 -10.56 13.88
C THR A 60 8.13 -11.78 13.05
N LEU A 61 7.65 -11.87 11.81
CA LEU A 61 7.98 -12.98 10.92
C LEU A 61 9.47 -12.99 10.54
N SER A 62 10.08 -11.82 10.39
CA SER A 62 11.52 -11.66 10.13
C SER A 62 12.40 -12.09 11.30
N HIS A 63 11.88 -12.06 12.53
CA HIS A 63 12.57 -12.60 13.71
C HIS A 63 12.43 -14.12 13.83
N LEU A 64 11.32 -14.69 13.36
CA LEU A 64 11.02 -16.12 13.47
C LEU A 64 11.59 -16.95 12.30
N LEU A 65 11.70 -16.37 11.12
CA LEU A 65 12.11 -17.07 9.90
C LEU A 65 13.34 -16.42 9.25
N PRO A 66 14.25 -17.22 8.64
CA PRO A 66 15.34 -16.66 7.85
C PRO A 66 14.80 -15.83 6.68
N LEU A 67 15.37 -14.62 6.50
CA LEU A 67 14.96 -13.64 5.48
C LEU A 67 14.89 -14.23 4.06
N LEU A 68 15.71 -15.24 3.77
CA LEU A 68 15.74 -15.95 2.49
C LEU A 68 14.38 -16.61 2.16
N TRP A 69 13.73 -17.22 3.15
CA TRP A 69 12.43 -17.89 2.96
C TRP A 69 11.31 -16.87 2.75
N ILE A 70 11.34 -15.75 3.49
CA ILE A 70 10.37 -14.65 3.32
C ILE A 70 10.46 -14.08 1.90
N LYS A 71 11.69 -13.81 1.41
CA LYS A 71 11.91 -13.32 0.04
C LYS A 71 11.45 -14.32 -1.03
N ARG A 72 11.74 -15.62 -0.86
CA ARG A 72 11.30 -16.66 -1.79
C ARG A 72 9.78 -16.78 -1.82
N ALA A 73 9.13 -16.76 -0.67
CA ALA A 73 7.67 -16.80 -0.56
C ALA A 73 7.03 -15.57 -1.23
N ALA A 74 7.55 -14.37 -0.98
CA ALA A 74 7.08 -13.15 -1.63
C ALA A 74 7.23 -13.22 -3.15
N GLY A 75 8.41 -13.63 -3.65
CA GLY A 75 8.65 -13.79 -5.09
C GLY A 75 7.71 -14.82 -5.72
N ALA A 76 7.51 -15.97 -5.08
CA ALA A 76 6.56 -16.98 -5.56
C ALA A 76 5.12 -16.43 -5.60
N ALA A 77 4.68 -15.69 -4.58
CA ALA A 77 3.37 -15.06 -4.55
C ALA A 77 3.20 -14.05 -5.70
N PHE A 78 4.21 -13.21 -5.97
CA PHE A 78 4.20 -12.29 -7.10
C PHE A 78 4.12 -13.01 -8.46
N ILE A 79 4.85 -14.11 -8.64
CA ILE A 79 4.77 -14.92 -9.86
C ILE A 79 3.36 -15.51 -10.03
N VAL A 80 2.80 -16.09 -8.97
CA VAL A 80 1.45 -16.67 -9.00
C VAL A 80 0.41 -15.60 -9.35
N ILE A 81 0.44 -14.44 -8.70
CA ILE A 81 -0.47 -13.33 -9.00
C ILE A 81 -0.27 -12.87 -10.46
N GLY A 82 0.96 -12.70 -10.91
CA GLY A 82 1.26 -12.32 -12.30
C GLY A 82 0.70 -13.31 -13.32
N VAL A 83 0.84 -14.62 -13.07
CA VAL A 83 0.26 -15.66 -13.93
C VAL A 83 -1.28 -15.61 -13.91
N LEU A 84 -1.90 -15.42 -12.74
CA LEU A 84 -3.36 -15.31 -12.64
C LEU A 84 -3.90 -14.11 -13.43
N VAL A 85 -3.21 -12.98 -13.35
CA VAL A 85 -3.53 -11.77 -14.13
C VAL A 85 -3.37 -12.03 -15.63
N LEU A 86 -2.29 -12.67 -16.06
CA LEU A 86 -2.08 -13.02 -17.49
C LEU A 86 -3.15 -13.98 -18.02
N LEU A 87 -3.66 -14.88 -17.18
CA LEU A 87 -4.73 -15.82 -17.54
C LEU A 87 -6.14 -15.19 -17.47
N GLY A 88 -6.26 -13.91 -17.09
CA GLY A 88 -7.54 -13.22 -16.98
C GLY A 88 -8.45 -13.78 -15.89
N LYS A 89 -7.88 -14.44 -14.87
CA LYS A 89 -8.63 -14.99 -13.72
C LYS A 89 -8.79 -13.97 -12.58
N PHE A 90 -8.49 -12.70 -12.86
CA PHE A 90 -8.52 -11.57 -11.94
C PHE A 90 -8.98 -10.33 -12.70
#